data_AF-A0A0P1BCU4-F1
#
_entry.id   AF-A0A0P1BCU4-F1
#
_cell.length_a   1.000
_cell.length_b   1.000
_cell.length_c   1.000
_cell.angle_alpha   90.00
_cell.angle_beta   90.00
_cell.angle_gamma   90.00
#
_symmetry.space_group_name_H-M   'P 1'
#
loop_
_entity.id
_entity.type
_entity.pdbx_description
1 polymer ?
#
loop_
_entity_poly.entity_id
_entity_poly.type
_entity_poly.pdbx_seq_one_letter_code
_entity_poly.pdbx_strand_id
1 'polypeptide(L)'
;MGLWDYGSRLVSGLSGAGAGAKTGTGQSQSGKGLIAEANPMLGHAQTIYSVLAPTQKPDYDPVRYKRYVLLTTDGGTISVDVAEPELQDAWRDDAGVEHEHADGHSKTKTDENRPTVVIAHGLTGGSHESYVRHLISHLVTPSPQRPASKLYRCAVINFRGCANTPVTSRQLYSAMKTADYASGLSWIRNQWPDSVCVGVGFSLGANVVSRYLGEWGDQAQLWGAAVLAAPFDTLAGSHSLESGLLGPIYSKAMCNNLSALARAHKDTLSLDKSLRPALRHLLGPPTDQTDQLDRERHQKRGTLKWVDDTVTRLVGGHQQPFGLFPFESSHAYYSNAGALSVLKHVARPLLVLNADDDPIVAPESVKGVRQVIGLDAEQDVHQDGSARERGNANIILCTTRGGGHLGWWQGNRNPTRWLAKPVGEFVDAMVKGAQDVLASADDALEHSAGPAQKRRTKQVAIEAELLGCELLPAWDVQAESETEEEDARGTESGDKFKRGTQNADNTTTSAKAAALAPVKGGRHAWLLSPVLPLPKGDAIAHDQLLHPSMSSRYSGPAKGQGEILKSFMTVDEEKVEIGYCLLPDHSNVAGAGSIFRGGVDTPGSKESGGAASGSGTIRGL
;
A
#
# COMPACT_ATOMS: atom_id res chain seq x y z
N MET A 1 -4.86 5.04 38.22
CA MET A 1 -6.17 4.38 38.35
C MET A 1 -7.25 5.43 38.18
N GLY A 2 -8.12 5.29 37.19
CA GLY A 2 -9.20 6.24 36.87
C GLY A 2 -9.22 6.61 35.39
N LEU A 3 -9.67 5.67 34.53
CA LEU A 3 -9.67 5.83 33.08
C LEU A 3 -10.75 4.93 32.42
N TRP A 4 -12.01 5.00 32.88
CA TRP A 4 -13.11 4.24 32.28
C TRP A 4 -14.46 4.90 32.56
N ASP A 5 -14.78 6.06 31.96
CA ASP A 5 -16.20 6.47 31.78
C ASP A 5 -16.43 7.64 30.81
N TYR A 6 -16.11 7.49 29.51
CA TYR A 6 -16.42 8.55 28.52
C TYR A 6 -17.07 8.10 27.21
N GLY A 7 -17.54 6.85 27.13
CA GLY A 7 -18.13 6.29 25.89
C GLY A 7 -19.66 6.15 25.85
N SER A 8 -20.39 6.42 26.93
CA SER A 8 -21.77 5.90 27.09
C SER A 8 -22.91 6.92 26.94
N ARG A 9 -22.67 8.20 26.65
CA ARG A 9 -23.73 9.24 26.72
C ARG A 9 -24.18 9.88 25.40
N LEU A 10 -24.12 9.15 24.28
CA LEU A 10 -24.47 9.74 22.98
C LEU A 10 -25.54 9.07 22.11
N VAL A 11 -26.21 8.01 22.55
CA VAL A 11 -27.33 7.42 21.77
C VAL A 11 -28.51 6.97 22.64
N SER A 12 -28.80 7.66 23.75
CA SER A 12 -30.04 7.42 24.52
C SER A 12 -31.20 8.34 24.12
N GLY A 13 -31.06 9.10 23.03
CA GLY A 13 -32.08 10.05 22.55
C GLY A 13 -33.12 9.49 21.58
N LEU A 14 -33.03 8.21 21.20
CA LEU A 14 -33.93 7.57 20.23
C LEU A 14 -34.71 6.36 20.77
N SER A 15 -34.63 6.07 22.07
CA SER A 15 -35.43 5.04 22.73
C SER A 15 -35.96 5.57 24.06
N GLY A 16 -37.06 6.31 24.01
CA GLY A 16 -37.67 6.92 25.18
C GLY A 16 -39.18 6.97 25.10
N ALA A 17 -39.84 5.81 25.21
CA ALA A 17 -41.24 5.74 25.61
C ALA A 17 -41.46 4.45 26.43
N GLY A 18 -41.72 4.61 27.73
CA GLY A 18 -42.48 3.63 28.50
C GLY A 18 -41.82 3.07 29.76
N ALA A 19 -42.54 3.29 30.87
CA ALA A 19 -42.54 2.53 32.13
C ALA A 19 -41.38 2.75 33.12
N GLY A 20 -41.67 3.58 34.14
CA GLY A 20 -40.95 3.57 35.40
C GLY A 20 -41.47 2.49 36.36
N ALA A 21 -40.62 2.10 37.32
CA ALA A 21 -41.01 1.86 38.72
C ALA A 21 -39.80 1.41 39.58
N LYS A 22 -39.62 2.16 40.68
CA LYS A 22 -39.29 1.76 42.05
C LYS A 22 -37.90 1.19 42.41
N THR A 23 -37.35 1.91 43.38
CA THR A 23 -36.24 1.65 44.29
C THR A 23 -36.39 0.36 45.11
N GLY A 24 -35.30 -0.38 45.29
CA GLY A 24 -35.14 -1.44 46.28
C GLY A 24 -33.67 -1.75 46.54
N THR A 25 -33.27 -1.65 47.81
CA THR A 25 -31.94 -1.93 48.35
C THR A 25 -31.67 -3.43 48.52
N GLY A 26 -30.43 -3.87 48.31
CA GLY A 26 -29.91 -5.07 48.99
C GLY A 26 -29.20 -6.13 48.13
N GLN A 27 -27.95 -6.35 48.52
CA GLN A 27 -27.15 -7.59 48.44
C GLN A 27 -26.36 -7.95 47.18
N SER A 28 -25.05 -8.03 47.43
CA SER A 28 -23.98 -8.65 46.64
C SER A 28 -24.32 -10.11 46.30
N GLN A 29 -24.30 -10.45 45.02
CA GLN A 29 -23.95 -11.79 44.54
C GLN A 29 -22.95 -11.68 43.39
N SER A 30 -21.91 -12.49 43.53
CA SER A 30 -20.79 -12.72 42.64
C SER A 30 -21.19 -13.28 41.28
N GLY A 31 -20.42 -12.90 40.26
CA GLY A 31 -20.03 -13.81 39.18
C GLY A 31 -21.08 -14.07 38.09
N LYS A 32 -21.22 -13.11 37.18
CA LYS A 32 -21.43 -13.27 35.72
C LYS A 32 -21.66 -11.87 35.17
N GLY A 33 -20.57 -11.19 34.80
CA GLY A 33 -20.68 -9.95 34.04
C GLY A 33 -21.29 -10.28 32.69
N LEU A 34 -22.58 -9.97 32.50
CA LEU A 34 -23.20 -9.89 31.20
C LEU A 34 -22.38 -8.87 30.39
N ILE A 35 -21.52 -9.36 29.50
CA ILE A 35 -20.91 -8.55 28.46
C ILE A 35 -22.07 -8.13 27.57
N ALA A 36 -22.54 -6.90 27.72
CA ALA A 36 -23.51 -6.35 26.78
C ALA A 36 -22.91 -6.45 25.38
N GLU A 37 -23.55 -7.20 24.48
CA GLU A 37 -23.10 -7.43 23.12
C GLU A 37 -22.89 -6.09 22.40
N ALA A 38 -21.79 -5.96 21.66
CA ALA A 38 -21.54 -4.80 20.81
C ALA A 38 -22.69 -4.64 19.81
N ASN A 39 -23.16 -3.40 19.58
CA ASN A 39 -24.29 -3.15 18.68
C ASN A 39 -23.79 -3.10 17.22
N PRO A 40 -24.05 -4.13 16.39
CA PRO A 40 -23.47 -4.20 15.04
C PRO A 40 -23.97 -3.07 14.13
N MET A 41 -25.19 -2.58 14.36
CA MET A 41 -25.76 -1.46 13.59
C MET A 41 -25.04 -0.14 13.87
N LEU A 42 -24.51 0.03 15.09
CA LEU A 42 -23.70 1.21 15.42
C LEU A 42 -22.36 1.18 14.68
N GLY A 43 -21.74 0.00 14.56
CA GLY A 43 -20.51 -0.19 13.81
C GLY A 43 -20.65 0.08 12.32
N HIS A 44 -21.74 -0.41 11.72
CA HIS A 44 -22.11 -0.05 10.35
C HIS A 44 -22.32 1.45 10.17
N ALA A 45 -23.05 2.10 11.10
CA ALA A 45 -23.29 3.53 11.05
C ALA A 45 -21.99 4.34 11.14
N GLN A 46 -21.08 3.99 12.06
CA GLN A 46 -19.77 4.64 12.16
C GLN A 46 -18.92 4.46 10.91
N THR A 47 -18.95 3.27 10.30
CA THR A 47 -18.22 2.95 9.07
C THR A 47 -18.75 3.74 7.88
N ILE A 48 -20.07 3.78 7.71
CA ILE A 48 -20.72 4.57 6.65
C ILE A 48 -20.46 6.06 6.88
N TYR A 49 -20.55 6.52 8.13
CA TYR A 49 -20.23 7.90 8.48
C TYR A 49 -18.79 8.25 8.14
N SER A 50 -17.83 7.31 8.22
CA SER A 50 -16.47 7.57 7.75
C SER A 50 -16.35 7.96 6.29
N VAL A 51 -17.33 7.63 5.44
CA VAL A 51 -17.39 8.02 4.02
C VAL A 51 -18.20 9.31 3.81
N LEU A 52 -19.14 9.61 4.69
CA LEU A 52 -20.06 10.76 4.58
C LEU A 52 -19.67 11.96 5.45
N ALA A 53 -18.78 11.76 6.41
CA ALA A 53 -18.47 12.74 7.44
C ALA A 53 -17.92 14.04 6.83
N PRO A 54 -18.15 15.20 7.48
CA PRO A 54 -17.52 16.47 7.10
C PRO A 54 -16.00 16.39 6.99
N THR A 55 -15.36 15.42 7.66
CA THR A 55 -13.91 15.19 7.57
C THR A 55 -13.43 14.76 6.19
N GLN A 56 -14.34 14.30 5.33
CA GLN A 56 -14.07 13.97 3.93
C GLN A 56 -14.00 15.22 3.05
N LYS A 57 -14.39 16.39 3.57
CA LYS A 57 -14.19 17.63 2.83
C LYS A 57 -12.70 17.89 2.62
N PRO A 58 -12.30 18.36 1.42
CA PRO A 58 -10.91 18.62 1.08
C PRO A 58 -10.11 19.48 2.06
N ASP A 59 -10.78 20.43 2.68
CA ASP A 59 -10.22 21.46 3.57
C ASP A 59 -10.24 21.10 5.06
N TYR A 60 -10.87 19.99 5.43
CA TYR A 60 -10.84 19.50 6.81
C TYR A 60 -9.48 18.87 7.10
N ASP A 61 -8.81 19.15 8.21
CA ASP A 61 -7.44 18.68 8.53
C ASP A 61 -6.47 18.78 7.32
N PRO A 62 -6.23 19.98 6.79
CA PRO A 62 -5.35 20.14 5.65
C PRO A 62 -3.91 19.85 6.06
N VAL A 63 -3.22 19.03 5.27
CA VAL A 63 -1.81 18.68 5.49
C VAL A 63 -1.04 18.96 4.22
N ARG A 64 0.07 19.69 4.34
CA ARG A 64 1.02 19.87 3.24
C ARG A 64 2.05 18.75 3.22
N TYR A 65 2.30 18.23 2.02
CA TYR A 65 3.25 17.16 1.77
C TYR A 65 4.24 17.58 0.69
N LYS A 66 5.49 17.14 0.81
CA LYS A 66 6.43 17.04 -0.32
C LYS A 66 6.46 15.59 -0.81
N ARG A 67 6.24 15.37 -2.12
CA ARG A 67 6.22 14.03 -2.72
C ARG A 67 7.59 13.61 -3.24
N TYR A 68 7.99 12.40 -2.91
CA TYR A 68 9.14 11.71 -3.49
C TYR A 68 8.67 10.46 -4.23
N VAL A 69 9.21 10.18 -5.42
CA VAL A 69 8.85 8.98 -6.19
C VAL A 69 10.06 8.05 -6.28
N LEU A 70 9.85 6.78 -5.96
CA LEU A 70 10.89 5.78 -5.87
C LEU A 70 10.63 4.69 -6.93
N LEU A 71 11.64 4.44 -7.76
CA LEU A 71 11.70 3.25 -8.60
C LEU A 71 12.18 2.06 -7.76
N THR A 72 11.46 0.95 -7.83
CA THR A 72 11.72 -0.30 -7.10
C THR A 72 12.46 -1.32 -7.98
N THR A 73 12.99 -2.37 -7.38
CA THR A 73 13.92 -3.34 -8.02
C THR A 73 13.32 -4.13 -9.19
N ASP A 74 11.99 -4.26 -9.24
CA ASP A 74 11.28 -4.88 -10.37
C ASP A 74 10.85 -3.87 -11.44
N GLY A 75 11.31 -2.61 -11.34
CA GLY A 75 10.95 -1.52 -12.26
C GLY A 75 9.63 -0.83 -11.92
N GLY A 76 8.95 -1.18 -10.82
CA GLY A 76 7.73 -0.51 -10.39
C GLY A 76 7.97 0.80 -9.66
N THR A 77 6.92 1.59 -9.48
CA THR A 77 6.98 2.89 -8.77
C THR A 77 6.13 2.91 -7.52
N ILE A 78 6.71 3.40 -6.42
CA ILE A 78 6.00 3.80 -5.20
C ILE A 78 6.25 5.29 -4.95
N SER A 79 5.42 5.95 -4.14
CA SER A 79 5.70 7.32 -3.71
C SER A 79 5.71 7.43 -2.19
N VAL A 80 6.46 8.41 -1.68
CA VAL A 80 6.50 8.76 -0.27
C VAL A 80 6.13 10.24 -0.13
N ASP A 81 5.01 10.48 0.53
CA ASP A 81 4.53 11.84 0.82
C ASP A 81 4.95 12.22 2.23
N VAL A 82 5.82 13.22 2.33
CA VAL A 82 6.44 13.63 3.59
C VAL A 82 5.79 14.93 4.08
N ALA A 83 5.20 14.89 5.26
CA ALA A 83 4.72 16.05 6.00
C ALA A 83 5.67 16.35 7.15
N GLU A 84 6.13 17.60 7.21
CA GLU A 84 6.97 18.13 8.29
C GLU A 84 6.27 19.32 8.94
N PRO A 85 6.53 19.61 10.23
CA PRO A 85 5.98 20.78 10.91
C PRO A 85 6.23 22.08 10.15
N GLU A 86 7.44 22.25 9.60
CA GLU A 86 7.86 23.46 8.89
C GLU A 86 7.04 23.70 7.60
N LEU A 87 6.64 22.62 6.92
CA LEU A 87 5.78 22.70 5.74
C LEU A 87 4.36 23.19 6.10
N GLN A 88 3.95 23.01 7.36
CA GLN A 88 2.65 23.49 7.84
C GLN A 88 2.70 24.96 8.28
N ASP A 89 3.82 25.41 8.83
CA ASP A 89 3.99 26.80 9.29
C ASP A 89 4.05 27.79 8.11
N ALA A 90 4.69 27.41 7.00
CA ALA A 90 4.67 28.17 5.74
C ALA A 90 3.26 28.38 5.15
N TRP A 91 2.22 27.76 5.73
CA TRP A 91 0.82 27.98 5.37
C TRP A 91 0.14 29.07 6.20
N ARG A 92 0.62 29.30 7.42
CA ARG A 92 0.02 30.27 8.36
C ARG A 92 0.42 31.71 8.05
N ASP A 93 1.56 31.90 7.40
CA ASP A 93 2.08 33.23 7.06
C ASP A 93 1.61 33.73 5.68
N ASP A 94 1.12 32.83 4.79
CA ASP A 94 0.72 33.17 3.42
C ASP A 94 -0.77 32.96 3.15
N ALA A 95 -1.55 34.00 3.41
CA ALA A 95 -2.87 34.21 2.82
C ALA A 95 -2.77 34.68 1.35
N GLY A 96 -2.00 33.97 0.51
CA GLY A 96 -2.10 34.09 -0.95
C GLY A 96 -0.85 34.49 -1.74
N VAL A 97 0.38 34.23 -1.28
CA VAL A 97 1.56 34.31 -2.14
C VAL A 97 2.20 32.92 -2.27
N GLU A 98 2.31 32.41 -3.50
CA GLU A 98 3.15 31.26 -3.80
C GLU A 98 4.61 31.70 -3.71
N HIS A 99 5.28 31.42 -2.60
CA HIS A 99 6.73 31.49 -2.56
C HIS A 99 7.30 30.22 -3.19
N GLU A 100 7.98 30.37 -4.35
CA GLU A 100 8.96 29.39 -4.79
C GLU A 100 9.98 29.20 -3.65
N HIS A 101 9.88 28.09 -2.93
CA HIS A 101 10.91 27.72 -1.98
C HIS A 101 12.17 27.39 -2.77
N ALA A 102 13.16 28.28 -2.72
CA ALA A 102 14.53 27.92 -2.99
C ALA A 102 14.89 26.73 -2.08
N ASP A 103 15.50 25.68 -2.65
CA ASP A 103 16.01 24.46 -2.01
C ASP A 103 17.12 24.71 -0.95
N GLY A 104 17.09 25.84 -0.25
CA GLY A 104 18.13 26.38 0.61
C GLY A 104 17.78 26.42 2.09
N HIS A 105 16.85 25.60 2.60
CA HIS A 105 16.86 25.32 4.04
C HIS A 105 18.09 24.48 4.35
N SER A 106 19.13 25.14 4.86
CA SER A 106 20.28 24.49 5.47
C SER A 106 19.77 23.49 6.50
N LYS A 107 19.80 22.18 6.19
CA LYS A 107 19.37 21.11 7.09
C LYS A 107 20.03 21.33 8.46
N THR A 108 19.23 21.60 9.48
CA THR A 108 19.76 21.69 10.83
C THR A 108 19.93 20.27 11.38
N LYS A 109 20.88 20.06 12.29
CA LYS A 109 21.06 18.76 12.96
C LYS A 109 19.78 18.28 13.67
N THR A 110 18.93 19.22 14.09
CA THR A 110 17.60 18.95 14.66
C THR A 110 16.60 18.40 13.64
N ASP A 111 16.72 18.76 12.36
CA ASP A 111 15.89 18.21 11.28
C ASP A 111 16.29 16.76 10.94
N GLU A 112 17.58 16.44 11.03
CA GLU A 112 18.10 15.10 10.73
C GLU A 112 17.67 14.06 11.78
N ASN A 113 17.65 14.44 13.06
CA ASN A 113 17.31 13.55 14.17
C ASN A 113 15.82 13.52 14.53
N ARG A 114 14.99 14.34 13.86
CA ARG A 114 13.54 14.39 14.13
C ARG A 114 12.93 12.99 13.97
N PRO A 115 12.19 12.48 14.97
CA PRO A 115 11.51 11.20 14.84
C PRO A 115 10.54 11.17 13.65
N THR A 116 10.48 10.03 12.97
CA THR A 116 9.67 9.83 11.77
C THR A 116 8.60 8.78 12.02
N VAL A 117 7.35 9.15 11.78
CA VAL A 117 6.20 8.23 11.76
C VAL A 117 5.98 7.75 10.33
N VAL A 118 6.16 6.45 10.10
CA VAL A 118 6.10 5.82 8.77
C VAL A 118 4.74 5.15 8.58
N ILE A 119 3.92 5.73 7.70
CA ILE A 119 2.48 5.45 7.63
C ILE A 119 2.14 4.61 6.39
N ALA A 120 1.36 3.54 6.59
CA ALA A 120 0.76 2.74 5.54
C ALA A 120 -0.77 2.94 5.48
N HIS A 121 -1.27 3.36 4.32
CA HIS A 121 -2.69 3.66 4.11
C HIS A 121 -3.54 2.39 3.87
N GLY A 122 -4.87 2.53 3.95
CA GLY A 122 -5.84 1.46 3.68
C GLY A 122 -5.98 1.14 2.19
N LEU A 123 -6.90 0.22 1.84
CA LEU A 123 -7.13 -0.24 0.47
C LEU A 123 -7.35 0.93 -0.50
N THR A 124 -6.57 0.96 -1.60
CA THR A 124 -6.64 1.96 -2.69
C THR A 124 -6.56 3.44 -2.28
N GLY A 125 -6.16 3.75 -1.03
CA GLY A 125 -6.12 5.10 -0.48
C GLY A 125 -4.81 5.85 -0.73
N GLY A 126 -4.38 6.64 0.25
CA GLY A 126 -3.12 7.38 0.20
C GLY A 126 -2.98 8.42 1.32
N SER A 127 -2.02 9.32 1.17
CA SER A 127 -1.82 10.49 2.05
C SER A 127 -3.01 11.46 2.11
N HIS A 128 -3.89 11.44 1.11
CA HIS A 128 -5.09 12.27 1.02
C HIS A 128 -6.27 11.76 1.87
N GLU A 129 -6.16 10.57 2.44
CA GLU A 129 -7.24 9.94 3.23
C GLU A 129 -7.51 10.70 4.54
N SER A 130 -8.79 10.90 4.87
CA SER A 130 -9.16 11.73 6.04
C SER A 130 -8.64 11.20 7.37
N TYR A 131 -8.58 9.88 7.55
CA TYR A 131 -8.03 9.26 8.76
C TYR A 131 -6.50 9.37 8.83
N VAL A 132 -5.81 9.37 7.68
CA VAL A 132 -4.35 9.59 7.61
C VAL A 132 -4.04 11.04 7.92
N ARG A 133 -4.71 11.99 7.25
CA ARG A 133 -4.54 13.43 7.47
C ARG A 133 -4.86 13.84 8.90
N HIS A 134 -5.90 13.28 9.50
CA HIS A 134 -6.26 13.55 10.88
C HIS A 134 -5.15 13.17 11.87
N LEU A 135 -4.56 11.99 11.72
CA LEU A 135 -3.43 11.59 12.55
C LEU A 135 -2.21 12.48 12.26
N ILE A 136 -1.89 12.74 10.99
CA ILE A 136 -0.71 13.52 10.64
C ILE A 136 -0.83 14.94 11.18
N SER A 137 -1.97 15.61 10.99
CA SER A 137 -2.24 16.93 11.56
C SER A 137 -2.02 16.96 13.07
N HIS A 138 -2.46 15.92 13.79
CA HIS A 138 -2.19 15.80 15.23
C HIS A 138 -0.69 15.68 15.57
N LEU A 139 0.12 15.08 14.69
CA LEU A 139 1.54 14.82 14.91
C LEU A 139 2.48 15.92 14.39
N VAL A 140 2.05 16.71 13.41
CA VAL A 140 2.86 17.76 12.77
C VAL A 140 2.46 19.17 13.17
N THR A 141 1.23 19.37 13.67
CA THR A 141 0.71 20.71 14.00
C THR A 141 0.68 20.92 15.53
N PRO A 142 1.24 22.02 16.05
CA PRO A 142 1.17 22.33 17.47
C PRO A 142 -0.27 22.59 17.91
N SER A 143 -0.64 22.05 19.07
CA SER A 143 -1.95 22.24 19.71
C SER A 143 -1.82 22.20 21.23
N PRO A 144 -2.86 22.58 22.00
CA PRO A 144 -2.81 22.46 23.46
C PRO A 144 -2.53 21.03 23.96
N GLN A 145 -2.88 20.01 23.14
CA GLN A 145 -2.62 18.60 23.44
C GLN A 145 -1.30 18.08 22.84
N ARG A 146 -0.64 18.87 21.99
CA ARG A 146 0.58 18.48 21.26
C ARG A 146 1.62 19.62 21.29
N PRO A 147 2.53 19.64 22.27
CA PRO A 147 3.57 20.68 22.35
C PRO A 147 4.59 20.53 21.22
N ALA A 148 5.32 21.61 20.91
CA ALA A 148 6.33 21.65 19.84
C ALA A 148 7.42 20.56 19.97
N SER A 149 7.77 20.16 21.21
CA SER A 149 8.76 19.10 21.48
C SER A 149 8.29 17.69 21.10
N LYS A 150 7.01 17.52 20.75
CA LYS A 150 6.39 16.25 20.34
C LYS A 150 5.86 16.30 18.90
N LEU A 151 6.38 17.22 18.09
CA LEU A 151 6.09 17.24 16.66
C LEU A 151 7.05 16.33 15.92
N TYR A 152 6.51 15.51 15.02
CA TYR A 152 7.25 14.48 14.31
C TYR A 152 7.16 14.67 12.81
N ARG A 153 8.15 14.15 12.09
CA ARG A 153 8.04 13.97 10.64
C ARG A 153 7.04 12.84 10.37
N CYS A 154 6.12 13.02 9.43
CA CYS A 154 5.25 11.94 8.98
C CYS A 154 5.56 11.61 7.52
N ALA A 155 5.78 10.34 7.21
CA ALA A 155 6.05 9.87 5.86
C ALA A 155 5.03 8.80 5.48
N VAL A 156 4.14 9.10 4.52
CA VAL A 156 3.15 8.15 4.02
C VAL A 156 3.73 7.42 2.82
N ILE A 157 3.88 6.10 2.91
CA ILE A 157 4.26 5.27 1.77
C ILE A 157 2.98 4.97 0.99
N ASN A 158 2.84 5.56 -0.19
CA ASN A 158 1.77 5.24 -1.12
C ASN A 158 2.19 4.05 -1.97
N PHE A 159 1.39 2.99 -1.90
CA PHE A 159 1.63 1.78 -2.68
C PHE A 159 1.35 1.99 -4.17
N ARG A 160 1.81 1.05 -4.99
CA ARG A 160 1.71 1.10 -6.46
C ARG A 160 0.28 1.38 -6.90
N GLY A 161 0.13 2.35 -7.81
CA GLY A 161 -1.16 2.77 -8.35
C GLY A 161 -2.02 3.63 -7.43
N CYS A 162 -1.65 3.79 -6.16
CA CYS A 162 -2.41 4.53 -5.15
C CYS A 162 -1.93 5.99 -5.05
N ALA A 163 -2.81 6.90 -4.62
CA ALA A 163 -2.53 8.35 -4.55
C ALA A 163 -1.95 8.94 -5.84
N ASN A 164 -2.42 8.47 -7.01
CA ASN A 164 -1.92 8.80 -8.34
C ASN A 164 -0.43 8.46 -8.58
N THR A 165 0.14 7.57 -7.76
CA THR A 165 1.45 6.97 -8.05
C THR A 165 1.31 6.11 -9.30
N PRO A 166 2.17 6.25 -10.33
CA PRO A 166 2.05 5.47 -11.55
C PRO A 166 2.30 3.99 -11.28
N VAL A 167 1.84 3.15 -12.20
CA VAL A 167 2.21 1.73 -12.23
C VAL A 167 3.10 1.54 -13.43
N THR A 168 4.37 1.18 -13.17
CA THR A 168 5.41 0.95 -14.19
C THR A 168 5.90 -0.52 -14.21
N SER A 169 5.16 -1.40 -13.54
CA SER A 169 5.45 -2.84 -13.42
C SER A 169 4.15 -3.62 -13.51
N ARG A 170 4.22 -4.95 -13.60
CA ARG A 170 3.01 -5.79 -13.55
C ARG A 170 2.28 -5.73 -12.19
N GLN A 171 2.90 -5.22 -11.12
CA GLN A 171 2.37 -5.34 -9.77
C GLN A 171 1.47 -4.18 -9.34
N LEU A 172 0.41 -4.50 -8.57
CA LEU A 172 -0.49 -3.54 -7.91
C LEU A 172 -0.43 -3.69 -6.37
N TYR A 173 -1.02 -2.74 -5.65
CA TYR A 173 -1.18 -2.81 -4.20
C TYR A 173 -2.02 -4.03 -3.76
N SER A 174 -1.55 -4.76 -2.74
CA SER A 174 -2.27 -5.87 -2.11
C SER A 174 -1.92 -5.98 -0.61
N ALA A 175 -2.58 -6.91 0.08
CA ALA A 175 -2.32 -7.23 1.50
C ALA A 175 -0.89 -7.74 1.76
N MET A 176 -0.18 -8.19 0.72
CA MET A 176 1.14 -8.83 0.80
C MET A 176 2.27 -7.93 0.30
N LYS A 177 2.03 -6.62 0.14
CA LYS A 177 3.03 -5.65 -0.35
C LYS A 177 4.04 -5.20 0.72
N THR A 178 4.60 -6.15 1.47
CA THR A 178 5.65 -5.86 2.47
C THR A 178 6.94 -5.34 1.84
N ALA A 179 7.31 -5.81 0.65
CA ALA A 179 8.49 -5.33 -0.09
C ALA A 179 8.40 -3.86 -0.50
N ASP A 180 7.22 -3.37 -0.89
CA ASP A 180 7.01 -1.96 -1.22
C ASP A 180 7.14 -1.08 0.05
N TYR A 181 6.54 -1.51 1.16
CA TYR A 181 6.69 -0.84 2.45
C TYR A 181 8.16 -0.81 2.91
N ALA A 182 8.86 -1.94 2.82
CA ALA A 182 10.27 -2.05 3.18
C ALA A 182 11.18 -1.20 2.28
N SER A 183 10.87 -1.07 0.99
CA SER A 183 11.63 -0.24 0.04
C SER A 183 11.49 1.25 0.38
N GLY A 184 10.25 1.72 0.65
CA GLY A 184 10.01 3.08 1.11
C GLY A 184 10.67 3.36 2.46
N LEU A 185 10.57 2.42 3.41
CA LEU A 185 11.24 2.54 4.72
C LEU A 185 12.77 2.57 4.57
N SER A 186 13.34 1.77 3.69
CA SER A 186 14.79 1.79 3.40
C SER A 186 15.23 3.16 2.91
N TRP A 187 14.47 3.79 2.01
CA TRP A 187 14.73 5.17 1.58
C TRP A 187 14.63 6.18 2.72
N ILE A 188 13.58 6.10 3.55
CA ILE A 188 13.39 6.96 4.74
C ILE A 188 14.59 6.84 5.70
N ARG A 189 15.03 5.60 5.98
CA ARG A 189 16.19 5.32 6.83
C ARG A 189 17.49 5.82 6.24
N ASN A 190 17.62 5.87 4.93
CA ASN A 190 18.81 6.45 4.29
C ASN A 190 18.78 7.98 4.29
N GLN A 191 17.59 8.58 4.11
CA GLN A 191 17.40 10.02 4.11
C GLN A 191 17.61 10.63 5.50
N TRP A 192 17.15 9.93 6.55
CA TRP A 192 17.27 10.34 7.95
C TRP A 192 17.82 9.19 8.81
N PRO A 193 19.14 8.94 8.77
CA PRO A 193 19.76 7.75 9.35
C PRO A 193 19.64 7.64 10.87
N ASP A 194 19.60 8.79 11.56
CA ASP A 194 19.57 8.87 13.02
C ASP A 194 18.14 9.10 13.56
N SER A 195 17.15 9.17 12.67
CA SER A 195 15.75 9.32 13.04
C SER A 195 15.23 8.05 13.73
N VAL A 196 14.51 8.21 14.84
CA VAL A 196 13.69 7.13 15.40
C VAL A 196 12.48 6.92 14.48
N CYS A 197 12.33 5.73 13.90
CA CYS A 197 11.20 5.41 13.04
C CYS A 197 10.14 4.56 13.76
N VAL A 198 8.90 5.03 13.79
CA VAL A 198 7.74 4.31 14.35
C VAL A 198 6.70 4.09 13.26
N GLY A 199 6.22 2.86 13.10
CA GLY A 199 5.22 2.52 12.08
C GLY A 199 3.80 2.90 12.51
N VAL A 200 2.97 3.32 11.56
CA VAL A 200 1.52 3.33 11.74
C VAL A 200 0.86 2.72 10.51
N GLY A 201 -0.13 1.85 10.70
CA GLY A 201 -0.87 1.27 9.58
C GLY A 201 -2.37 1.31 9.80
N PHE A 202 -3.13 1.59 8.74
CA PHE A 202 -4.59 1.62 8.76
C PHE A 202 -5.18 0.54 7.85
N SER A 203 -6.17 -0.21 8.35
CA SER A 203 -6.88 -1.23 7.59
C SER A 203 -5.92 -2.18 6.86
N LEU A 204 -5.97 -2.29 5.53
CA LEU A 204 -5.04 -3.12 4.75
C LEU A 204 -3.57 -2.76 4.99
N GLY A 205 -3.23 -1.48 5.14
CA GLY A 205 -1.87 -1.03 5.48
C GLY A 205 -1.45 -1.47 6.89
N ALA A 206 -2.40 -1.60 7.81
CA ALA A 206 -2.18 -2.15 9.15
C ALA A 206 -1.79 -3.64 9.08
N ASN A 207 -2.42 -4.41 8.17
CA ASN A 207 -2.01 -5.78 7.87
C ASN A 207 -0.58 -5.81 7.30
N VAL A 208 -0.26 -4.96 6.31
CA VAL A 208 1.08 -4.90 5.69
C VAL A 208 2.18 -4.55 6.72
N VAL A 209 1.96 -3.55 7.57
CA VAL A 209 2.92 -3.17 8.63
C VAL A 209 3.11 -4.32 9.63
N SER A 210 2.02 -4.98 10.03
CA SER A 210 2.09 -6.13 10.95
C SER A 210 2.84 -7.31 10.33
N ARG A 211 2.61 -7.58 9.04
CA ARG A 211 3.36 -8.58 8.29
C ARG A 211 4.84 -8.24 8.24
N TYR A 212 5.18 -6.99 7.91
CA TYR A 212 6.56 -6.53 7.90
C TYR A 212 7.25 -6.78 9.26
N LEU A 213 6.60 -6.43 10.37
CA LEU A 213 7.17 -6.69 11.70
C LEU A 213 7.32 -8.19 12.01
N GLY A 214 6.39 -9.03 11.57
CA GLY A 214 6.48 -10.49 11.76
C GLY A 214 7.51 -11.17 10.86
N GLU A 215 7.57 -10.79 9.58
CA GLU A 215 8.49 -11.33 8.58
C GLU A 215 9.95 -10.90 8.81
N TRP A 216 10.18 -9.78 9.52
CA TRP A 216 11.52 -9.30 9.87
C TRP A 216 11.91 -9.59 11.32
N GLY A 217 10.96 -9.71 12.24
CA GLY A 217 11.25 -9.90 13.66
C GLY A 217 12.18 -8.83 14.21
N ASP A 218 13.34 -9.24 14.70
CA ASP A 218 14.36 -8.37 15.30
C ASP A 218 15.08 -7.49 14.26
N GLN A 219 15.12 -7.92 12.99
CA GLN A 219 15.70 -7.17 11.86
C GLN A 219 14.82 -6.02 11.38
N ALA A 220 13.61 -5.86 11.93
CA ALA A 220 12.72 -4.76 11.57
C ALA A 220 13.40 -3.41 11.87
N GLN A 221 13.37 -2.50 10.90
CA GLN A 221 13.99 -1.17 10.98
C GLN A 221 13.10 -0.13 11.68
N LEU A 222 11.94 -0.56 12.18
CA LEU A 222 11.04 0.22 13.03
C LEU A 222 11.31 -0.10 14.49
N TRP A 223 11.22 0.91 15.36
CA TRP A 223 11.27 0.71 16.80
C TRP A 223 10.02 0.04 17.35
N GLY A 224 8.88 0.20 16.65
CA GLY A 224 7.59 -0.38 16.97
C GLY A 224 6.53 0.15 16.01
N ALA A 225 5.27 -0.28 16.15
CA ALA A 225 4.18 0.25 15.35
C ALA A 225 2.82 0.27 16.06
N ALA A 226 1.93 1.16 15.61
CA ALA A 226 0.51 1.13 15.93
C ALA A 226 -0.31 0.75 14.69
N VAL A 227 -1.16 -0.27 14.79
CA VAL A 227 -1.94 -0.81 13.69
C VAL A 227 -3.43 -0.76 14.02
N LEU A 228 -4.22 -0.20 13.10
CA LEU A 228 -5.59 0.23 13.37
C LEU A 228 -6.56 -0.42 12.40
N ALA A 229 -7.59 -1.06 12.96
CA ALA A 229 -8.59 -1.83 12.22
C ALA A 229 -7.96 -2.87 11.27
N ALA A 230 -6.93 -3.58 11.75
CA ALA A 230 -6.18 -4.51 10.93
C ALA A 230 -6.98 -5.80 10.63
N PRO A 231 -7.15 -6.18 9.35
CA PRO A 231 -7.74 -7.45 8.95
C PRO A 231 -6.67 -8.56 8.99
N PHE A 232 -6.30 -9.01 10.19
CA PHE A 232 -5.24 -10.02 10.38
C PHE A 232 -5.57 -11.38 9.77
N ASP A 233 -6.84 -11.73 9.71
CA ASP A 233 -7.36 -12.91 9.02
C ASP A 233 -8.16 -12.47 7.79
N THR A 234 -7.48 -12.38 6.65
CA THR A 234 -8.09 -11.95 5.38
C THR A 234 -9.04 -13.00 4.81
N LEU A 235 -8.88 -14.28 5.17
CA LEU A 235 -9.78 -15.34 4.70
C LEU A 235 -11.12 -15.24 5.44
N ALA A 236 -11.11 -15.20 6.77
CA ALA A 236 -12.31 -14.96 7.56
C ALA A 236 -12.97 -13.62 7.21
N GLY A 237 -12.15 -12.58 6.95
CA GLY A 237 -12.61 -11.28 6.43
C GLY A 237 -13.38 -11.41 5.12
N SER A 238 -12.84 -12.16 4.16
CA SER A 238 -13.50 -12.38 2.86
C SER A 238 -14.86 -13.05 3.01
N HIS A 239 -14.98 -14.06 3.86
CA HIS A 239 -16.25 -14.73 4.13
C HIS A 239 -17.26 -13.80 4.83
N SER A 240 -16.80 -13.03 5.81
CA SER A 240 -17.63 -12.05 6.52
C SER A 240 -18.18 -10.98 5.57
N LEU A 241 -17.39 -10.55 4.58
CA LEU A 241 -17.82 -9.61 3.54
C LEU A 241 -18.79 -10.24 2.52
N GLU A 242 -18.82 -11.56 2.37
CA GLU A 242 -19.78 -12.25 1.48
C GLU A 242 -21.13 -12.52 2.18
N SER A 243 -21.12 -12.85 3.48
CA SER A 243 -22.31 -13.32 4.21
C SER A 243 -22.84 -12.35 5.27
N GLY A 244 -22.10 -11.28 5.61
CA GLY A 244 -22.51 -10.31 6.63
C GLY A 244 -23.69 -9.44 6.21
N LEU A 245 -24.41 -8.87 7.17
CA LEU A 245 -25.64 -8.09 6.95
C LEU A 245 -25.50 -7.01 5.87
N LEU A 246 -24.48 -6.14 5.99
CA LEU A 246 -24.10 -5.16 4.95
C LEU A 246 -22.79 -5.54 4.24
N GLY A 247 -22.27 -6.74 4.50
CA GLY A 247 -21.03 -7.25 3.90
C GLY A 247 -21.00 -7.11 2.37
N PRO A 248 -22.04 -7.57 1.65
CA PRO A 248 -22.10 -7.46 0.19
C PRO A 248 -22.01 -6.03 -0.34
N ILE A 249 -22.48 -5.03 0.42
CA ILE A 249 -22.38 -3.61 0.03
C ILE A 249 -20.91 -3.16 0.10
N TYR A 250 -20.22 -3.48 1.18
CA TYR A 250 -18.79 -3.18 1.32
C TYR A 250 -17.95 -3.95 0.31
N SER A 251 -18.23 -5.24 0.11
CA SER A 251 -17.58 -6.08 -0.90
C SER A 251 -17.72 -5.48 -2.31
N LYS A 252 -18.92 -4.99 -2.65
CA LYS A 252 -19.16 -4.31 -3.93
C LYS A 252 -18.38 -3.00 -4.05
N ALA A 253 -18.34 -2.19 -3.00
CA ALA A 253 -17.57 -0.94 -2.99
C ALA A 253 -16.07 -1.20 -3.17
N MET A 254 -15.49 -2.17 -2.45
CA MET A 254 -14.08 -2.55 -2.59
C MET A 254 -13.77 -3.15 -3.96
N CYS A 255 -14.68 -3.95 -4.51
CA CYS A 255 -14.58 -4.44 -5.90
C CYS A 255 -14.48 -3.28 -6.89
N ASN A 256 -15.34 -2.27 -6.76
CA ASN A 256 -15.32 -1.11 -7.64
C ASN A 256 -14.01 -0.32 -7.50
N ASN A 257 -13.49 -0.14 -6.28
CA ASN A 257 -12.22 0.54 -6.03
C ASN A 257 -11.04 -0.17 -6.69
N LEU A 258 -10.91 -1.50 -6.50
CA LEU A 258 -9.85 -2.28 -7.14
C LEU A 258 -10.00 -2.34 -8.67
N SER A 259 -11.23 -2.41 -9.16
CA SER A 259 -11.52 -2.35 -10.60
C SER A 259 -11.13 -1.00 -11.19
N ALA A 260 -11.38 0.10 -10.47
CA ALA A 260 -10.99 1.44 -10.87
C ALA A 260 -9.46 1.61 -10.87
N LEU A 261 -8.78 1.06 -9.88
CA LEU A 261 -7.31 1.01 -9.83
C LEU A 261 -6.76 0.28 -11.06
N ALA A 262 -7.25 -0.94 -11.34
CA ALA A 262 -6.82 -1.70 -12.52
C ALA A 262 -7.15 -0.99 -13.83
N ARG A 263 -8.32 -0.32 -13.92
CA ARG A 263 -8.73 0.45 -15.10
C ARG A 263 -7.83 1.66 -15.35
N ALA A 264 -7.46 2.38 -14.31
CA ALA A 264 -6.57 3.54 -14.40
C ALA A 264 -5.18 3.18 -14.94
N HIS A 265 -4.73 1.94 -14.69
CA HIS A 265 -3.40 1.45 -15.07
C HIS A 265 -3.45 0.35 -16.14
N LYS A 266 -4.58 0.18 -16.83
CA LYS A 266 -4.80 -0.92 -17.78
C LYS A 266 -3.78 -0.92 -18.92
N ASP A 267 -3.38 0.26 -19.38
CA ASP A 267 -2.48 0.41 -20.52
C ASP A 267 -1.11 -0.17 -20.16
N THR A 268 -0.56 0.21 -19.01
CA THR A 268 0.69 -0.39 -18.50
C THR A 268 0.54 -1.88 -18.21
N LEU A 269 -0.53 -2.30 -17.53
CA LEU A 269 -0.71 -3.71 -17.17
C LEU A 269 -0.86 -4.60 -18.42
N SER A 270 -1.46 -4.09 -19.49
CA SER A 270 -1.67 -4.82 -20.75
C SER A 270 -0.41 -5.05 -21.57
N LEU A 271 0.68 -4.37 -21.24
CA LEU A 271 1.98 -4.59 -21.86
C LEU A 271 2.51 -5.99 -21.52
N ASP A 272 2.13 -6.51 -20.35
CA ASP A 272 2.24 -7.93 -20.08
C ASP A 272 1.05 -8.67 -20.72
N LYS A 273 1.30 -9.31 -21.87
CA LYS A 273 0.28 -10.03 -22.63
C LYS A 273 -0.43 -11.11 -21.80
N SER A 274 0.25 -11.70 -20.82
CA SER A 274 -0.34 -12.74 -19.95
C SER A 274 -1.44 -12.19 -19.04
N LEU A 275 -1.48 -10.89 -18.78
CA LEU A 275 -2.50 -10.23 -17.96
C LEU A 275 -3.74 -9.83 -18.76
N ARG A 276 -3.66 -9.75 -20.10
CA ARG A 276 -4.78 -9.30 -20.94
C ARG A 276 -6.07 -10.10 -20.77
N PRO A 277 -6.06 -11.45 -20.67
CA PRO A 277 -7.29 -12.20 -20.41
C PRO A 277 -7.97 -11.82 -19.09
N ALA A 278 -7.18 -11.66 -18.02
CA ALA A 278 -7.68 -11.24 -16.72
C ALA A 278 -8.20 -9.80 -16.74
N LEU A 279 -7.49 -8.89 -17.40
CA LEU A 279 -7.92 -7.49 -17.56
C LEU A 279 -9.20 -7.40 -18.41
N ARG A 280 -9.35 -8.22 -19.46
CA ARG A 280 -10.58 -8.32 -20.25
C ARG A 280 -11.74 -8.82 -19.40
N HIS A 281 -11.52 -9.88 -18.62
CA HIS A 281 -12.54 -10.43 -17.72
C HIS A 281 -13.01 -9.40 -16.68
N LEU A 282 -12.08 -8.60 -16.15
CA LEU A 282 -12.37 -7.56 -15.16
C LEU A 282 -13.05 -6.32 -15.77
N LEU A 283 -12.53 -5.79 -16.88
CA LEU A 283 -12.86 -4.46 -17.39
C LEU A 283 -13.82 -4.46 -18.58
N GLY A 284 -13.87 -5.58 -19.31
CA GLY A 284 -14.71 -5.79 -20.49
C GLY A 284 -16.13 -6.22 -20.15
N PRO A 285 -17.01 -6.28 -21.17
CA PRO A 285 -18.37 -6.79 -20.99
C PRO A 285 -18.34 -8.27 -20.65
N PRO A 286 -19.31 -8.78 -19.86
CA PRO A 286 -19.49 -10.22 -19.68
C PRO A 286 -19.71 -10.92 -21.02
N THR A 287 -19.20 -12.15 -21.11
CA THR A 287 -19.30 -13.06 -22.26
C THR A 287 -19.62 -14.46 -21.75
N ASP A 288 -20.13 -15.35 -22.60
CA ASP A 288 -20.41 -16.73 -22.21
C ASP A 288 -19.19 -17.43 -21.59
N GLN A 289 -18.00 -17.16 -22.14
CA GLN A 289 -16.73 -17.67 -21.62
C GLN A 289 -16.40 -17.12 -20.23
N THR A 290 -16.52 -15.81 -20.02
CA THR A 290 -16.21 -15.22 -18.71
C THR A 290 -17.24 -15.58 -17.64
N ASP A 291 -18.50 -15.75 -18.03
CA ASP A 291 -19.56 -16.24 -17.15
C ASP A 291 -19.38 -17.73 -16.81
N GLN A 292 -18.89 -18.54 -17.76
CA GLN A 292 -18.51 -19.92 -17.48
C GLN A 292 -17.34 -19.99 -16.51
N LEU A 293 -16.29 -19.19 -16.71
CA LEU A 293 -15.15 -19.10 -15.79
C LEU A 293 -15.58 -18.67 -14.39
N ASP A 294 -16.47 -17.68 -14.27
CA ASP A 294 -17.02 -17.25 -12.99
C ASP A 294 -17.78 -18.40 -12.29
N ARG A 295 -18.56 -19.20 -13.04
CA ARG A 295 -19.26 -20.39 -12.49
C ARG A 295 -18.29 -21.48 -12.05
N GLU A 296 -17.30 -21.82 -12.86
CA GLU A 296 -16.30 -22.85 -12.57
C GLU A 296 -15.44 -22.50 -11.36
N ARG A 297 -15.12 -21.22 -11.18
CA ARG A 297 -14.35 -20.72 -10.03
C ARG A 297 -15.20 -20.38 -8.81
N HIS A 298 -16.52 -20.60 -8.87
CA HIS A 298 -17.48 -20.24 -7.83
C HIS A 298 -17.41 -18.77 -7.42
N GLN A 299 -17.21 -17.88 -8.39
CA GLN A 299 -17.09 -16.45 -8.17
C GLN A 299 -18.37 -15.70 -8.52
N LYS A 300 -18.69 -14.68 -7.72
CA LYS A 300 -19.80 -13.78 -7.98
C LYS A 300 -19.27 -12.44 -8.46
N ARG A 301 -19.52 -12.13 -9.74
CA ARG A 301 -19.10 -10.86 -10.36
C ARG A 301 -19.53 -9.65 -9.54
N GLY A 302 -18.64 -8.68 -9.39
CA GLY A 302 -18.89 -7.47 -8.61
C GLY A 302 -18.67 -7.62 -7.10
N THR A 303 -18.02 -8.69 -6.64
CA THR A 303 -17.58 -8.85 -5.24
C THR A 303 -16.07 -8.64 -5.14
N LEU A 304 -15.59 -8.32 -3.92
CA LEU A 304 -14.15 -8.20 -3.64
C LEU A 304 -13.41 -9.50 -4.01
N LYS A 305 -13.96 -10.65 -3.60
CA LYS A 305 -13.37 -11.95 -3.90
C LYS A 305 -13.25 -12.22 -5.39
N TRP A 306 -14.25 -11.80 -6.18
CA TRP A 306 -14.19 -11.92 -7.64
C TRP A 306 -13.05 -11.09 -8.25
N VAL A 307 -12.89 -9.81 -7.89
CA VAL A 307 -11.76 -9.03 -8.43
C VAL A 307 -10.41 -9.58 -7.94
N ASP A 308 -10.37 -10.10 -6.71
CA ASP A 308 -9.16 -10.72 -6.18
C ASP A 308 -8.82 -12.04 -6.88
N ASP A 309 -9.83 -12.83 -7.27
CA ASP A 309 -9.65 -14.05 -8.07
C ASP A 309 -9.27 -13.74 -9.52
N THR A 310 -9.82 -12.68 -10.09
CA THR A 310 -9.56 -12.34 -11.49
C THR A 310 -8.19 -11.68 -11.67
N VAL A 311 -7.84 -10.71 -10.83
CA VAL A 311 -6.64 -9.87 -11.02
C VAL A 311 -5.68 -9.92 -9.83
N THR A 312 -6.12 -9.65 -8.60
CA THR A 312 -5.18 -9.46 -7.47
C THR A 312 -4.30 -10.68 -7.24
N ARG A 313 -4.82 -11.91 -7.37
CA ARG A 313 -4.04 -13.15 -7.25
C ARG A 313 -2.88 -13.25 -8.25
N LEU A 314 -2.92 -12.51 -9.35
CA LEU A 314 -1.89 -12.51 -10.39
C LEU A 314 -0.86 -11.39 -10.17
N VAL A 315 -1.33 -10.20 -9.79
CA VAL A 315 -0.52 -8.97 -9.79
C VAL A 315 -0.22 -8.40 -8.41
N GLY A 316 -0.69 -9.03 -7.34
CA GLY A 316 -0.62 -8.46 -6.00
C GLY A 316 0.78 -8.38 -5.38
N GLY A 317 1.80 -9.01 -5.98
CA GLY A 317 3.15 -9.04 -5.40
C GLY A 317 4.20 -9.72 -6.27
N HIS A 318 5.39 -9.90 -5.70
CA HIS A 318 6.51 -10.53 -6.37
C HIS A 318 6.24 -12.00 -6.66
N GLN A 319 6.77 -12.46 -7.79
CA GLN A 319 6.78 -13.87 -8.16
C GLN A 319 7.94 -14.61 -7.51
N GLN A 320 7.86 -15.94 -7.50
CA GLN A 320 8.98 -16.80 -7.08
C GLN A 320 10.25 -16.46 -7.90
N PRO A 321 11.44 -16.47 -7.28
CA PRO A 321 11.74 -16.84 -5.88
C PRO A 321 11.55 -15.72 -4.85
N PHE A 322 11.10 -14.53 -5.25
CA PHE A 322 11.06 -13.33 -4.40
C PHE A 322 9.73 -13.10 -3.69
N GLY A 323 8.69 -13.84 -4.07
CA GLY A 323 7.38 -13.78 -3.44
C GLY A 323 6.52 -14.98 -3.84
N LEU A 324 5.25 -14.95 -3.43
CA LEU A 324 4.32 -16.08 -3.58
C LEU A 324 3.39 -15.98 -4.79
N PHE A 325 3.46 -14.90 -5.56
CA PHE A 325 2.57 -14.70 -6.70
C PHE A 325 3.06 -15.48 -7.95
N PRO A 326 2.19 -15.79 -8.92
CA PRO A 326 0.73 -15.71 -8.81
C PRO A 326 0.14 -16.82 -7.91
N PHE A 327 -1.01 -16.56 -7.30
CA PHE A 327 -1.80 -17.58 -6.61
C PHE A 327 -2.80 -18.25 -7.55
N GLU A 328 -3.14 -19.50 -7.27
CA GLU A 328 -4.12 -20.29 -8.04
C GLU A 328 -5.54 -19.72 -7.96
N SER A 329 -5.91 -19.20 -6.79
CA SER A 329 -7.24 -18.64 -6.48
C SER A 329 -7.17 -17.51 -5.46
N SER A 330 -8.25 -16.74 -5.36
CA SER A 330 -8.51 -15.78 -4.28
C SER A 330 -8.43 -16.42 -2.90
N HIS A 331 -8.90 -17.66 -2.74
CA HIS A 331 -8.81 -18.40 -1.47
C HIS A 331 -7.35 -18.68 -1.07
N ALA A 332 -6.52 -19.12 -2.02
CA ALA A 332 -5.09 -19.32 -1.79
C ALA A 332 -4.39 -18.00 -1.43
N TYR A 333 -4.74 -16.91 -2.12
CA TYR A 333 -4.27 -15.57 -1.78
C TYR A 333 -4.66 -15.19 -0.33
N TYR A 334 -5.94 -15.26 0.03
CA TYR A 334 -6.40 -14.87 1.37
C TYR A 334 -5.84 -15.75 2.49
N SER A 335 -5.61 -17.03 2.24
CA SER A 335 -4.97 -17.94 3.20
C SER A 335 -3.53 -17.53 3.53
N ASN A 336 -2.88 -16.82 2.61
CA ASN A 336 -1.49 -16.36 2.76
C ASN A 336 -1.36 -14.88 3.06
N ALA A 337 -2.40 -14.07 2.83
CA ALA A 337 -2.35 -12.62 2.86
C ALA A 337 -2.41 -12.00 4.26
N GLY A 338 -3.14 -12.63 5.19
CA GLY A 338 -3.32 -12.14 6.56
C GLY A 338 -2.02 -12.18 7.38
N ALA A 339 -1.79 -11.19 8.24
CA ALA A 339 -0.60 -11.14 9.08
C ALA A 339 -0.63 -12.09 10.28
N LEU A 340 -1.79 -12.70 10.57
CA LEU A 340 -1.96 -13.56 11.75
C LEU A 340 -0.90 -14.67 11.83
N SER A 341 -0.52 -15.27 10.69
CA SER A 341 0.47 -16.35 10.61
C SER A 341 1.89 -15.93 11.02
N VAL A 342 2.21 -14.64 10.96
CA VAL A 342 3.54 -14.10 11.26
C VAL A 342 3.57 -13.27 12.55
N LEU A 343 2.44 -12.97 13.17
CA LEU A 343 2.39 -12.17 14.41
C LEU A 343 3.20 -12.79 15.56
N LYS A 344 3.28 -14.12 15.64
CA LYS A 344 4.12 -14.80 16.65
C LYS A 344 5.61 -14.46 16.56
N HIS A 345 6.07 -13.95 15.42
CA HIS A 345 7.46 -13.57 15.16
C HIS A 345 7.74 -12.08 15.38
N VAL A 346 6.73 -11.27 15.72
CA VAL A 346 6.91 -9.84 16.00
C VAL A 346 7.84 -9.66 17.20
N ALA A 347 9.00 -9.05 16.97
CA ALA A 347 10.00 -8.79 18.01
C ALA A 347 10.04 -7.31 18.48
N ARG A 348 9.24 -6.45 17.86
CA ARG A 348 9.14 -5.01 18.18
C ARG A 348 7.77 -4.69 18.79
N PRO A 349 7.67 -3.73 19.73
CA PRO A 349 6.40 -3.31 20.28
C PRO A 349 5.35 -2.99 19.21
N LEU A 350 4.21 -3.65 19.29
CA LEU A 350 3.10 -3.52 18.35
C LEU A 350 1.80 -3.24 19.12
N LEU A 351 1.27 -2.02 18.98
CA LEU A 351 -0.07 -1.68 19.46
C LEU A 351 -1.09 -2.06 18.40
N VAL A 352 -2.00 -2.98 18.72
CA VAL A 352 -3.14 -3.38 17.90
C VAL A 352 -4.39 -2.70 18.43
N LEU A 353 -5.09 -1.94 17.59
CA LEU A 353 -6.34 -1.27 17.95
C LEU A 353 -7.47 -1.66 17.00
N ASN A 354 -8.45 -2.41 17.51
CA ASN A 354 -9.62 -2.89 16.76
C ASN A 354 -10.92 -2.57 17.50
N ALA A 355 -12.02 -2.45 16.76
CA ALA A 355 -13.35 -2.29 17.34
C ALA A 355 -14.13 -3.61 17.26
N ASP A 356 -14.85 -3.95 18.34
CA ASP A 356 -15.68 -5.17 18.41
C ASP A 356 -16.88 -5.10 17.45
N ASP A 357 -17.30 -3.89 17.06
CA ASP A 357 -18.38 -3.62 16.10
C ASP A 357 -17.86 -3.31 14.68
N ASP A 358 -16.58 -3.56 14.36
CA ASP A 358 -16.04 -3.34 13.02
C ASP A 358 -16.72 -4.28 11.99
N PRO A 359 -17.46 -3.77 11.00
CA PRO A 359 -18.18 -4.60 10.04
C PRO A 359 -17.31 -5.12 8.88
N ILE A 360 -16.04 -4.71 8.82
CA ILE A 360 -15.08 -5.09 7.78
C ILE A 360 -14.07 -6.11 8.31
N VAL A 361 -13.58 -5.90 9.54
CA VAL A 361 -12.63 -6.81 10.17
C VAL A 361 -13.38 -7.96 10.84
N ALA A 362 -13.14 -9.19 10.36
CA ALA A 362 -13.74 -10.37 10.95
C ALA A 362 -13.33 -10.53 12.43
N PRO A 363 -14.25 -10.93 13.33
CA PRO A 363 -13.94 -11.20 14.74
C PRO A 363 -12.79 -12.20 14.94
N GLU A 364 -12.61 -13.12 13.99
CA GLU A 364 -11.53 -14.10 13.92
C GLU A 364 -10.15 -13.44 13.92
N SER A 365 -10.02 -12.23 13.36
CA SER A 365 -8.77 -11.45 13.42
C SER A 365 -8.41 -11.13 14.88
N VAL A 366 -9.37 -10.66 15.69
CA VAL A 366 -9.14 -10.32 17.10
C VAL A 366 -8.92 -11.58 17.93
N LYS A 367 -9.71 -12.64 17.71
CA LYS A 367 -9.52 -13.95 18.36
C LYS A 367 -8.12 -14.51 18.08
N GLY A 368 -7.67 -14.45 16.84
CA GLY A 368 -6.34 -14.89 16.44
C GLY A 368 -5.24 -14.12 17.18
N VAL A 369 -5.34 -12.78 17.27
CA VAL A 369 -4.38 -11.99 18.04
C VAL A 369 -4.38 -12.39 19.52
N ARG A 370 -5.54 -12.59 20.14
CA ARG A 370 -5.67 -13.05 21.54
C ARG A 370 -4.95 -14.37 21.79
N GLN A 371 -5.05 -15.31 20.85
CA GLN A 371 -4.32 -16.58 20.90
C GLN A 371 -2.81 -16.36 20.82
N VAL A 372 -2.34 -15.52 19.88
CA VAL A 372 -0.91 -15.21 19.71
C VAL A 372 -0.30 -14.59 20.97
N ILE A 373 -1.04 -13.75 21.70
CA ILE A 373 -0.58 -13.13 22.95
C ILE A 373 -0.86 -13.98 24.21
N GLY A 374 -1.45 -15.17 24.05
CA GLY A 374 -1.69 -16.12 25.15
C GLY A 374 -2.88 -15.78 26.06
N LEU A 375 -3.82 -14.93 25.63
CA LEU A 375 -5.00 -14.56 26.44
C LEU A 375 -6.12 -15.62 26.44
N ASP A 376 -6.23 -16.44 25.39
CA ASP A 376 -7.29 -17.47 25.29
C ASP A 376 -6.82 -18.87 25.74
N ALA A 377 -5.66 -18.94 26.42
CA ALA A 377 -5.09 -20.19 26.92
C ALA A 377 -5.84 -20.80 28.13
N GLU A 378 -7.02 -20.29 28.50
CA GLU A 378 -7.77 -20.80 29.66
C GLU A 378 -8.44 -22.18 29.45
N GLN A 379 -8.46 -22.75 28.24
CA GLN A 379 -9.21 -24.00 27.99
C GLN A 379 -8.44 -25.32 27.88
N ASP A 380 -7.10 -25.36 27.82
CA ASP A 380 -6.40 -26.65 27.81
C ASP A 380 -5.19 -26.67 28.76
N VAL A 381 -5.33 -27.41 29.85
CA VAL A 381 -4.22 -27.82 30.73
C VAL A 381 -3.52 -28.98 30.01
N HIS A 382 -2.23 -28.86 29.69
CA HIS A 382 -1.45 -30.05 29.35
C HIS A 382 -1.53 -31.00 30.56
N GLN A 383 -1.98 -32.24 30.34
CA GLN A 383 -2.10 -33.26 31.39
C GLN A 383 -0.75 -33.58 32.07
N ASP A 384 0.37 -33.07 31.55
CA ASP A 384 1.74 -33.36 31.99
C ASP A 384 2.40 -32.31 32.91
N GLY A 385 1.73 -31.18 33.18
CA GLY A 385 2.26 -30.17 34.11
C GLY A 385 3.45 -29.34 33.59
N SER A 386 3.75 -29.37 32.29
CA SER A 386 4.76 -28.49 31.69
C SER A 386 4.34 -27.01 31.68
N ALA A 387 5.30 -26.10 31.87
CA ALA A 387 5.05 -24.65 31.87
C ALA A 387 4.67 -24.18 30.46
N ARG A 388 3.54 -23.47 30.34
CA ARG A 388 2.99 -22.97 29.07
C ARG A 388 3.96 -22.02 28.37
N GLU A 389 4.01 -22.11 27.04
CA GLU A 389 4.68 -21.14 26.18
C GLU A 389 4.05 -19.75 26.44
N ARG A 390 4.87 -18.78 26.89
CA ARG A 390 4.40 -17.41 27.07
C ARG A 390 4.06 -16.85 25.68
N GLY A 391 2.83 -16.40 25.48
CA GLY A 391 2.42 -15.72 24.24
C GLY A 391 3.29 -14.49 23.95
N ASN A 392 3.19 -13.95 22.73
CA ASN A 392 4.07 -12.85 22.31
C ASN A 392 3.83 -11.57 23.12
N ALA A 393 4.78 -11.26 24.02
CA ALA A 393 4.71 -10.11 24.92
C ALA A 393 4.95 -8.75 24.24
N ASN A 394 5.39 -8.74 22.98
CA ASN A 394 5.61 -7.50 22.23
C ASN A 394 4.31 -6.91 21.66
N ILE A 395 3.20 -7.64 21.72
CA ILE A 395 1.93 -7.22 21.13
C ILE A 395 0.98 -6.76 22.23
N ILE A 396 0.50 -5.53 22.11
CA ILE A 396 -0.50 -4.93 22.99
C ILE A 396 -1.82 -4.90 22.21
N LEU A 397 -2.79 -5.72 22.62
CA LEU A 397 -4.14 -5.71 22.05
C LEU A 397 -5.04 -4.74 22.81
N CYS A 398 -5.56 -3.74 22.10
CA CYS A 398 -6.58 -2.81 22.55
C CYS A 398 -7.86 -3.02 21.72
N THR A 399 -8.96 -3.43 22.38
CA THR A 399 -10.27 -3.51 21.73
C THR A 399 -11.23 -2.51 22.32
N THR A 400 -12.06 -1.93 21.46
CA THR A 400 -13.11 -0.98 21.86
C THR A 400 -14.47 -1.56 21.53
N ARG A 401 -15.46 -1.42 22.42
CA ARG A 401 -16.84 -1.89 22.15
C ARG A 401 -17.47 -1.27 20.90
N GLY A 402 -17.05 -0.05 20.55
CA GLY A 402 -17.60 0.72 19.46
C GLY A 402 -16.55 1.56 18.75
N GLY A 403 -16.61 1.56 17.42
CA GLY A 403 -15.71 2.32 16.56
C GLY A 403 -16.01 2.15 15.08
N GLY A 404 -16.66 1.05 14.68
CA GLY A 404 -16.77 0.67 13.26
C GLY A 404 -15.40 0.54 12.60
N HIS A 405 -15.38 0.45 11.27
CA HIS A 405 -14.13 0.44 10.53
C HIS A 405 -13.58 1.85 10.37
N LEU A 406 -12.48 2.15 11.09
CA LEU A 406 -11.80 3.45 11.08
C LEU A 406 -12.69 4.66 11.47
N GLY A 407 -13.79 4.41 12.20
CA GLY A 407 -14.72 5.45 12.63
C GLY A 407 -14.24 6.15 13.90
N TRP A 408 -14.37 5.47 15.05
CA TRP A 408 -14.00 5.99 16.37
C TRP A 408 -14.40 7.46 16.56
N TRP A 409 -15.65 7.75 16.21
CA TRP A 409 -16.17 9.11 16.15
C TRP A 409 -16.47 9.65 17.56
N GLN A 410 -16.16 10.92 17.77
CA GLN A 410 -16.53 11.67 18.96
C GLN A 410 -16.97 13.10 18.59
N GLY A 411 -17.78 13.71 19.46
CA GLY A 411 -18.22 15.10 19.34
C GLY A 411 -19.46 15.29 18.46
N ASN A 412 -20.44 16.05 18.96
CA ASN A 412 -21.74 16.21 18.28
C ASN A 412 -21.76 17.34 17.25
N ARG A 413 -21.06 18.44 17.57
CA ARG A 413 -21.06 19.65 16.74
C ARG A 413 -19.89 19.66 15.76
N ASN A 414 -18.72 19.22 16.23
CA ASN A 414 -17.49 19.07 15.44
C ASN A 414 -17.04 17.61 15.53
N PRO A 415 -17.62 16.72 14.72
CA PRO A 415 -17.26 15.31 14.73
C PRO A 415 -15.79 15.16 14.35
N THR A 416 -15.06 14.36 15.12
CA THR A 416 -13.65 14.04 14.93
C THR A 416 -13.37 12.61 15.39
N ARG A 417 -12.18 12.09 15.11
CA ARG A 417 -11.79 10.75 15.56
C ARG A 417 -10.99 10.86 16.84
N TRP A 418 -11.37 10.14 17.90
CA TRP A 418 -10.63 10.22 19.16
C TRP A 418 -9.26 9.52 19.11
N LEU A 419 -9.04 8.74 18.06
CA LEU A 419 -7.93 7.81 17.88
C LEU A 419 -6.56 8.45 17.65
N ALA A 420 -6.51 9.68 17.12
CA ALA A 420 -5.23 10.36 16.90
C ALA A 420 -4.46 10.57 18.21
N LYS A 421 -5.18 10.81 19.32
CA LYS A 421 -4.59 11.02 20.64
C LYS A 421 -3.89 9.77 21.21
N PRO A 422 -4.54 8.61 21.41
CA PRO A 422 -3.88 7.42 21.96
C PRO A 422 -2.78 6.90 21.02
N VAL A 423 -2.93 7.04 19.69
CA VAL A 423 -1.85 6.71 18.75
C VAL A 423 -0.66 7.66 18.96
N GLY A 424 -0.91 8.97 19.08
CA GLY A 424 0.13 9.95 19.38
C GLY A 424 0.83 9.69 20.72
N GLU A 425 0.10 9.28 21.75
CA GLU A 425 0.67 8.90 23.05
C GLU A 425 1.54 7.64 22.96
N PHE A 426 1.13 6.64 22.17
CA PHE A 426 1.95 5.47 21.90
C PHE A 426 3.23 5.83 21.13
N VAL A 427 3.13 6.66 20.09
CA VAL A 427 4.30 7.14 19.34
C VAL A 427 5.24 7.91 20.28
N ASP A 428 4.73 8.78 21.16
CA ASP A 428 5.54 9.48 22.15
C ASP A 428 6.31 8.52 23.05
N ALA A 429 5.64 7.46 23.53
CA ALA A 429 6.25 6.44 24.38
C ALA A 429 7.35 5.67 23.63
N MET A 430 7.10 5.31 22.37
CA MET A 430 8.09 4.65 21.52
C MET A 430 9.30 5.53 21.23
N VAL A 431 9.07 6.80 20.91
CA VAL A 431 10.14 7.78 20.65
C VAL A 431 10.99 7.97 21.90
N LYS A 432 10.35 8.19 23.05
CA LYS A 432 11.05 8.34 24.32
C LYS A 432 11.85 7.07 24.66
N GLY A 433 11.24 5.90 24.58
CA GLY A 433 11.92 4.63 24.87
C GLY A 433 13.12 4.39 23.94
N ALA A 434 12.99 4.73 22.66
CA ALA A 434 14.09 4.64 21.70
C ALA A 434 15.23 5.60 22.05
N GLN A 435 14.92 6.85 22.40
CA GLN A 435 15.90 7.85 22.82
C GLN A 435 16.59 7.47 24.13
N ASP A 436 15.86 6.93 25.10
CA ASP A 436 16.42 6.43 26.37
C ASP A 436 17.42 5.29 26.10
N VAL A 437 17.08 4.35 25.21
CA VAL A 437 17.99 3.27 24.78
C VAL A 437 19.23 3.82 24.08
N LEU A 438 19.06 4.73 23.11
CA LEU A 438 20.17 5.32 22.36
C LEU A 438 21.10 6.13 23.27
N ALA A 439 20.56 6.88 24.23
CA ALA A 439 21.35 7.64 25.20
C ALA A 439 22.12 6.74 26.18
N SER A 440 21.57 5.56 26.53
CA SER A 440 22.25 4.59 27.40
C SER A 440 23.32 3.75 26.66
N ALA A 441 23.20 3.62 25.34
CA ALA A 441 24.12 2.83 24.53
C ALA A 441 25.49 3.50 24.32
N ASP A 442 25.59 4.82 24.54
CA ASP A 442 26.87 5.54 24.53
C ASP A 442 27.82 5.10 25.68
N ASP A 443 27.31 4.45 26.72
CA ASP A 443 28.12 3.89 27.84
C ASP A 443 28.34 2.37 27.77
N ALA A 444 27.66 1.64 26.87
CA ALA A 444 27.76 0.18 26.76
C ALA A 444 27.71 -0.29 25.30
N LEU A 445 28.89 -0.60 24.76
CA LEU A 445 29.14 -1.05 23.38
C LEU A 445 28.49 -2.39 22.97
N GLU A 446 27.68 -3.00 23.82
CA GLU A 446 26.94 -4.22 23.51
C GLU A 446 25.63 -4.13 24.29
N HIS A 447 24.47 -4.08 23.63
CA HIS A 447 23.22 -4.79 23.96
C HIS A 447 22.09 -4.40 22.98
N SER A 448 21.37 -5.42 22.52
CA SER A 448 20.54 -5.51 21.29
C SER A 448 19.16 -4.84 21.32
N ALA A 449 19.01 -3.63 21.88
CA ALA A 449 17.68 -3.07 22.15
C ALA A 449 17.07 -2.16 21.05
N GLY A 450 17.86 -1.67 20.08
CA GLY A 450 17.38 -0.83 18.96
C GLY A 450 17.34 -1.57 17.60
N PRO A 451 16.84 -0.95 16.52
CA PRO A 451 17.14 -1.38 15.14
C PRO A 451 18.62 -1.10 14.86
N ALA A 452 19.50 -1.85 15.53
CA ALA A 452 20.91 -1.51 15.73
C ALA A 452 21.78 -1.76 14.49
N GLN A 453 21.27 -2.41 13.45
CA GLN A 453 22.04 -2.64 12.23
C GLN A 453 21.31 -2.04 11.04
N LYS A 454 21.90 -0.97 10.47
CA LYS A 454 21.58 -0.57 9.10
C LYS A 454 21.74 -1.82 8.24
N ARG A 455 20.68 -2.18 7.50
CA ARG A 455 20.76 -3.33 6.60
C ARG A 455 21.89 -3.09 5.62
N ARG A 456 22.61 -4.16 5.27
CA ARG A 456 23.64 -4.08 4.25
C ARG A 456 22.95 -3.82 2.91
N THR A 457 23.37 -2.73 2.28
CA THR A 457 22.87 -2.34 0.97
C THR A 457 24.03 -2.21 0.00
N LYS A 458 23.76 -2.48 -1.27
CA LYS A 458 24.67 -2.25 -2.37
C LYS A 458 24.09 -1.24 -3.35
N GLN A 459 24.96 -0.51 -4.02
CA GLN A 459 24.58 0.40 -5.09
C GLN A 459 24.70 -0.31 -6.43
N VAL A 460 23.63 -0.32 -7.21
CA VAL A 460 23.59 -0.89 -8.56
C VAL A 460 23.35 0.26 -9.53
N ALA A 461 24.26 0.47 -10.48
CA ALA A 461 24.05 1.46 -11.53
C ALA A 461 22.85 1.06 -12.38
N ILE A 462 21.94 2.02 -12.61
CA ILE A 462 20.77 1.83 -13.47
C ILE A 462 20.69 2.93 -14.51
N GLU A 463 20.15 2.58 -15.67
CA GLU A 463 19.72 3.52 -16.70
C GLU A 463 18.22 3.32 -16.92
N ALA A 464 17.41 4.33 -16.65
CA ALA A 464 15.97 4.30 -16.83
C ALA A 464 15.57 5.34 -17.88
N GLU A 465 14.83 4.92 -18.90
CA GLU A 465 14.30 5.83 -19.92
C GLU A 465 12.93 6.36 -19.47
N LEU A 466 12.81 7.68 -19.34
CA LEU A 466 11.57 8.36 -19.03
C LEU A 466 10.81 8.62 -20.33
N LEU A 467 9.72 7.88 -20.54
CA LEU A 467 8.78 8.09 -21.64
C LEU A 467 7.67 9.05 -21.22
N GLY A 468 6.98 9.67 -22.18
CA GLY A 468 5.75 10.39 -21.90
C GLY A 468 4.57 9.43 -21.86
N CYS A 469 3.61 9.68 -20.97
CA CYS A 469 2.34 8.94 -20.85
C CYS A 469 1.58 8.84 -22.17
N GLU A 470 1.68 9.88 -23.00
CA GLU A 470 1.11 9.92 -24.35
C GLU A 470 1.73 8.93 -25.34
N LEU A 471 2.91 8.40 -25.01
CA LEU A 471 3.61 7.37 -25.77
C LEU A 471 3.24 5.96 -25.31
N LEU A 472 2.56 5.81 -24.16
CA LEU A 472 2.01 4.52 -23.77
C LEU A 472 0.89 4.14 -24.74
N PRO A 473 0.94 2.93 -25.32
CA PRO A 473 -0.11 2.48 -26.21
C PRO A 473 -1.41 2.34 -25.41
N ALA A 474 -2.44 3.07 -25.84
CA ALA A 474 -3.78 2.86 -25.32
C ALA A 474 -4.22 1.44 -25.68
N TRP A 475 -4.49 0.63 -24.67
CA TRP A 475 -5.02 -0.71 -24.85
C TRP A 475 -6.55 -0.67 -24.85
N ASP A 476 -7.14 -1.03 -25.98
CA ASP A 476 -8.58 -1.16 -26.09
C ASP A 476 -9.00 -2.58 -25.69
N VAL A 477 -9.74 -2.65 -24.59
CA VAL A 477 -10.26 -3.91 -24.02
C VAL A 477 -11.15 -4.65 -25.03
N GLN A 478 -11.83 -3.93 -25.93
CA GLN A 478 -12.79 -4.52 -26.88
C GLN A 478 -12.14 -4.93 -28.22
N ALA A 479 -11.17 -4.17 -28.73
CA ALA A 479 -10.61 -4.39 -30.06
C ALA A 479 -9.75 -5.68 -30.20
N GLU A 480 -9.16 -6.19 -29.11
CA GLU A 480 -8.39 -7.45 -29.17
C GLU A 480 -9.24 -8.72 -29.15
N SER A 481 -10.54 -8.63 -28.88
CA SER A 481 -11.43 -9.81 -28.93
C SER A 481 -11.65 -10.34 -30.35
N GLU A 482 -11.50 -9.49 -31.38
CA GLU A 482 -11.73 -9.86 -32.78
C GLU A 482 -10.50 -10.53 -33.43
N THR A 483 -9.29 -10.24 -32.95
CA THR A 483 -8.03 -10.71 -33.57
C THR A 483 -7.61 -12.11 -33.13
N GLU A 484 -7.89 -12.51 -31.88
CA GLU A 484 -7.66 -13.90 -31.43
C GLU A 484 -8.62 -14.90 -32.12
N GLU A 485 -9.84 -14.49 -32.48
CA GLU A 485 -10.75 -15.33 -33.27
C GLU A 485 -10.27 -15.50 -34.73
N GLU A 486 -9.55 -14.54 -35.31
CA GLU A 486 -8.95 -14.70 -36.64
C GLU A 486 -7.69 -15.59 -36.63
N ASP A 487 -6.82 -15.46 -35.62
CA ASP A 487 -5.63 -16.32 -35.48
C ASP A 487 -5.99 -17.79 -35.17
N ALA A 488 -7.08 -18.02 -34.41
CA ALA A 488 -7.63 -19.35 -34.17
C ALA A 488 -8.30 -19.95 -35.43
N ARG A 489 -8.91 -19.12 -36.30
CA ARG A 489 -9.49 -19.54 -37.58
C ARG A 489 -8.46 -19.71 -38.70
N GLY A 490 -7.32 -19.03 -38.63
CA GLY A 490 -6.23 -19.10 -39.60
C GLY A 490 -5.37 -20.37 -39.48
N THR A 491 -5.44 -21.08 -38.35
CA THR A 491 -4.65 -22.29 -38.09
C THR A 491 -5.34 -23.61 -38.50
N GLU A 492 -6.62 -23.56 -38.92
CA GLU A 492 -7.37 -24.76 -39.36
C GLU A 492 -7.55 -24.92 -40.89
N SER A 493 -6.91 -24.09 -41.72
CA SER A 493 -6.98 -24.29 -43.19
C SER A 493 -5.61 -24.48 -43.84
N GLY A 494 -5.32 -25.72 -44.24
CA GLY A 494 -4.51 -25.98 -45.43
C GLY A 494 -3.13 -26.61 -45.24
N ASP A 495 -3.07 -27.78 -44.62
CA ASP A 495 -1.97 -28.72 -44.84
C ASP A 495 -2.02 -29.24 -46.29
N LYS A 496 -1.15 -28.70 -47.16
CA LYS A 496 -0.79 -29.33 -48.45
C LYS A 496 0.70 -29.19 -48.71
N PHE A 497 1.42 -30.19 -48.21
CA PHE A 497 2.69 -30.68 -48.75
C PHE A 497 2.74 -30.63 -50.29
N LYS A 498 3.72 -29.91 -50.85
CA LYS A 498 4.29 -30.21 -52.17
C LYS A 498 5.81 -30.09 -52.11
N ARG A 499 6.47 -31.26 -52.17
CA ARG A 499 7.86 -31.42 -52.59
C ARG A 499 7.99 -31.07 -54.07
N GLY A 500 9.03 -30.32 -54.43
CA GLY A 500 9.39 -30.03 -55.82
C GLY A 500 10.73 -29.32 -55.96
N THR A 501 11.79 -30.14 -56.08
CA THR A 501 13.01 -29.99 -56.90
C THR A 501 13.72 -28.64 -57.08
N GLN A 502 15.03 -28.71 -56.83
CA GLN A 502 16.11 -27.77 -57.15
C GLN A 502 16.05 -27.22 -58.60
N ASN A 503 16.47 -25.96 -58.76
CA ASN A 503 17.48 -25.59 -59.75
C ASN A 503 18.24 -24.33 -59.32
N ALA A 504 19.55 -24.40 -59.49
CA ALA A 504 20.51 -23.33 -59.29
C ALA A 504 20.50 -22.37 -60.48
N ASP A 505 20.78 -21.08 -60.23
CA ASP A 505 21.74 -20.38 -61.08
C ASP A 505 22.42 -19.22 -60.35
N ASN A 506 23.70 -19.12 -60.65
CA ASN A 506 24.77 -18.37 -60.01
C ASN A 506 24.95 -17.01 -60.71
N THR A 507 25.18 -15.94 -59.97
CA THR A 507 26.13 -14.89 -60.39
C THR A 507 26.84 -14.26 -59.19
N THR A 508 28.10 -14.65 -59.06
CA THR A 508 29.29 -14.03 -58.42
C THR A 508 29.28 -12.49 -58.33
N THR A 509 29.76 -11.87 -57.25
CA THR A 509 31.22 -11.63 -57.05
C THR A 509 31.69 -11.38 -55.60
N SER A 510 32.80 -12.06 -55.30
CA SER A 510 33.99 -11.72 -54.47
C SER A 510 33.87 -11.33 -52.99
N ALA A 511 34.55 -12.16 -52.19
CA ALA A 511 34.88 -12.02 -50.79
C ALA A 511 35.83 -10.85 -50.46
N LYS A 512 35.69 -10.31 -49.24
CA LYS A 512 36.81 -10.01 -48.35
C LYS A 512 36.34 -10.03 -46.90
N ALA A 513 36.89 -10.97 -46.13
CA ALA A 513 36.82 -10.96 -44.68
C ALA A 513 37.60 -9.76 -44.14
N ALA A 514 36.96 -8.96 -43.29
CA ALA A 514 37.62 -8.03 -42.39
C ALA A 514 37.01 -8.19 -41.00
N ALA A 515 37.85 -8.55 -40.04
CA ALA A 515 37.50 -8.70 -38.64
C ALA A 515 37.28 -7.32 -37.98
N LEU A 516 36.22 -7.26 -37.16
CA LEU A 516 35.95 -6.41 -36.00
C LEU A 516 36.00 -4.87 -36.13
N ALA A 517 34.84 -4.26 -35.88
CA ALA A 517 34.70 -3.20 -34.90
C ALA A 517 33.47 -3.48 -34.02
N PRO A 518 33.54 -3.40 -32.68
CA PRO A 518 32.37 -3.49 -31.83
C PRO A 518 31.56 -2.20 -31.97
N VAL A 519 30.32 -2.30 -32.45
CA VAL A 519 29.39 -1.17 -32.42
C VAL A 519 28.98 -0.94 -30.98
N LYS A 520 29.54 0.11 -30.38
CA LYS A 520 29.06 0.73 -29.14
C LYS A 520 27.68 1.35 -29.39
N GLY A 521 26.73 1.04 -28.51
CA GLY A 521 25.56 1.87 -28.26
C GLY A 521 24.25 1.37 -28.87
N GLY A 522 23.54 0.53 -28.12
CA GLY A 522 22.09 0.40 -28.19
C GLY A 522 21.57 0.45 -26.75
N ARG A 523 20.77 1.46 -26.40
CA ARG A 523 20.11 1.58 -25.09
C ARG A 523 18.61 1.45 -25.34
N HIS A 524 17.99 0.59 -24.56
CA HIS A 524 16.63 0.09 -24.76
C HIS A 524 15.65 0.76 -23.79
N ALA A 525 14.40 0.97 -24.25
CA ALA A 525 13.32 1.59 -23.51
C ALA A 525 12.76 0.63 -22.45
N TRP A 526 12.51 1.14 -21.24
CA TRP A 526 12.14 0.27 -20.15
C TRP A 526 10.63 0.07 -20.04
N LEU A 527 10.24 -1.17 -20.30
CA LEU A 527 9.32 -1.87 -19.39
C LEU A 527 9.97 -3.06 -18.64
N LEU A 528 11.18 -3.51 -19.01
CA LEU A 528 11.79 -4.71 -18.42
C LEU A 528 13.33 -4.75 -18.53
N SER A 529 14.07 -4.26 -17.55
CA SER A 529 15.31 -4.95 -17.15
C SER A 529 15.38 -5.06 -15.63
N PRO A 530 14.43 -5.77 -14.98
CA PRO A 530 14.42 -5.89 -13.52
C PRO A 530 15.84 -6.08 -12.97
N VAL A 531 16.18 -5.31 -11.94
CA VAL A 531 17.46 -5.48 -11.23
C VAL A 531 17.48 -6.86 -10.56
N LEU A 532 16.29 -7.41 -10.30
CA LEU A 532 16.10 -8.80 -9.97
C LEU A 532 16.50 -9.70 -11.16
N PRO A 533 17.39 -10.68 -10.95
CA PRO A 533 17.65 -11.69 -11.98
C PRO A 533 16.35 -12.44 -12.25
N LEU A 534 15.76 -12.21 -13.42
CA LEU A 534 14.61 -13.01 -13.89
C LEU A 534 15.04 -14.48 -13.94
N PRO A 535 14.16 -15.43 -13.56
CA PRO A 535 14.41 -16.85 -13.80
C PRO A 535 14.84 -17.06 -15.26
N LYS A 536 15.80 -17.96 -15.49
CA LYS A 536 16.47 -18.21 -16.79
C LYS A 536 15.55 -18.64 -17.97
N GLY A 537 14.24 -18.48 -17.87
CA GLY A 537 13.27 -18.82 -18.91
C GLY A 537 12.57 -17.62 -19.58
N ASP A 538 12.42 -16.47 -18.91
CA ASP A 538 11.46 -15.44 -19.35
C ASP A 538 12.03 -14.01 -19.31
N ALA A 539 13.22 -13.80 -19.85
CA ALA A 539 13.58 -12.46 -20.29
C ALA A 539 12.72 -12.15 -21.52
N ILE A 540 11.51 -11.60 -21.32
CA ILE A 540 10.69 -11.06 -22.40
C ILE A 540 11.55 -10.00 -23.08
N ALA A 541 11.98 -10.29 -24.32
CA ALA A 541 12.79 -9.36 -25.07
C ALA A 541 12.02 -8.03 -25.20
N HIS A 542 12.73 -6.91 -25.14
CA HIS A 542 12.17 -5.57 -25.33
C HIS A 542 11.18 -5.49 -26.52
N ASP A 543 11.50 -6.17 -27.61
CA ASP A 543 10.72 -6.19 -28.84
C ASP A 543 9.40 -7.00 -28.73
N GLN A 544 9.26 -7.83 -27.69
CA GLN A 544 8.04 -8.59 -27.40
C GLN A 544 7.02 -7.80 -26.56
N LEU A 545 7.48 -6.76 -25.85
CA LEU A 545 6.64 -5.78 -25.17
C LEU A 545 6.05 -4.75 -26.12
N LEU A 546 6.70 -4.57 -27.28
CA LEU A 546 6.20 -3.76 -28.38
C LEU A 546 5.31 -4.63 -29.28
N HIS A 547 4.10 -4.15 -29.59
CA HIS A 547 3.26 -4.83 -30.56
C HIS A 547 3.94 -4.82 -31.96
N PRO A 548 3.93 -5.91 -32.75
CA PRO A 548 4.64 -5.99 -34.03
C PRO A 548 4.29 -4.90 -35.06
N SER A 549 3.05 -4.39 -35.03
CA SER A 549 2.62 -3.24 -35.85
C SER A 549 3.25 -1.88 -35.45
N MET A 550 4.06 -1.86 -34.37
CA MET A 550 4.66 -0.65 -33.80
C MET A 550 6.17 -0.52 -34.05
N SER A 551 6.87 -1.55 -34.53
CA SER A 551 8.31 -1.45 -34.85
C SER A 551 8.62 -0.31 -35.82
N SER A 552 7.70 0.00 -36.74
CA SER A 552 7.79 1.10 -37.70
C SER A 552 7.46 2.50 -37.12
N ARG A 553 6.75 2.58 -35.99
CA ARG A 553 6.43 3.87 -35.31
C ARG A 553 7.56 4.33 -34.39
N TYR A 554 8.33 3.37 -33.85
CA TYR A 554 9.52 3.64 -33.04
C TYR A 554 10.79 3.79 -33.90
N SER A 555 10.75 3.40 -35.19
CA SER A 555 11.83 3.66 -36.14
C SER A 555 11.71 5.07 -36.75
N GLY A 556 12.05 6.09 -35.98
CA GLY A 556 12.17 7.47 -36.48
C GLY A 556 13.20 8.25 -35.68
N PRO A 557 14.05 9.06 -36.31
CA PRO A 557 15.00 9.89 -35.59
C PRO A 557 14.22 10.97 -34.81
N ALA A 558 14.31 10.92 -33.48
CA ALA A 558 13.88 11.96 -32.53
C ALA A 558 12.39 12.05 -32.06
N LYS A 559 11.51 11.06 -32.29
CA LYS A 559 10.13 11.08 -31.71
C LYS A 559 9.87 10.15 -30.52
N GLY A 560 10.85 9.34 -30.12
CA GLY A 560 10.70 8.37 -29.03
C GLY A 560 11.99 8.08 -28.27
N GLN A 561 12.90 9.06 -28.19
CA GLN A 561 14.03 9.00 -27.26
C GLN A 561 13.62 9.75 -26.00
N GLY A 562 13.22 9.01 -24.97
CA GLY A 562 13.00 9.55 -23.63
C GLY A 562 14.29 10.05 -23.00
N GLU A 563 14.18 10.83 -21.92
CA GLU A 563 15.35 11.17 -21.12
C GLU A 563 15.91 9.90 -20.48
N ILE A 564 17.20 9.62 -20.67
CA ILE A 564 17.86 8.50 -19.98
C ILE A 564 18.36 9.00 -18.64
N LEU A 565 17.62 8.68 -17.59
CA LEU A 565 18.05 8.85 -16.21
C LEU A 565 19.15 7.84 -15.90
N LYS A 566 20.36 8.31 -15.62
CA LYS A 566 21.44 7.49 -15.06
C LYS A 566 21.51 7.72 -13.57
N SER A 567 21.32 6.67 -12.79
CA SER A 567 21.31 6.77 -11.33
C SER A 567 21.85 5.49 -10.69
N PHE A 568 21.82 5.45 -9.37
CA PHE A 568 22.13 4.26 -8.58
C PHE A 568 20.89 3.81 -7.81
N MET A 569 20.56 2.53 -7.95
CA MET A 569 19.58 1.86 -7.11
C MET A 569 20.28 1.34 -5.86
N THR A 570 19.74 1.70 -4.70
CA THR A 570 20.11 1.07 -3.43
C THR A 570 19.32 -0.23 -3.30
N VAL A 571 20.01 -1.35 -3.19
CA VAL A 571 19.41 -2.69 -3.10
C VAL A 571 19.85 -3.36 -1.80
N ASP A 572 18.91 -3.98 -1.10
CA ASP A 572 19.20 -4.79 0.08
C ASP A 572 19.98 -6.05 -0.32
N GLU A 573 21.06 -6.38 0.41
CA GLU A 573 21.92 -7.51 0.03
C GLU A 573 21.29 -8.88 0.29
N GLU A 574 20.37 -8.97 1.25
CA GLU A 574 19.75 -10.23 1.68
C GLU A 574 18.38 -10.44 1.05
N LYS A 575 17.63 -9.34 0.84
CA LYS A 575 16.30 -9.33 0.24
C LYS A 575 16.31 -8.45 -1.01
N VAL A 576 16.86 -8.97 -2.10
CA VAL A 576 17.13 -8.20 -3.34
C VAL A 576 15.88 -7.63 -4.01
N GLU A 577 14.69 -8.10 -3.63
CA GLU A 577 13.38 -7.54 -4.00
C GLU A 577 13.03 -6.23 -3.29
N ILE A 578 13.93 -5.76 -2.43
CA ILE A 578 13.82 -4.52 -1.69
C ILE A 578 14.91 -3.60 -2.16
N GLY A 579 14.48 -2.45 -2.68
CA GLY A 579 15.39 -1.43 -3.12
C GLY A 579 14.65 -0.23 -3.69
N TYR A 580 15.39 0.85 -3.82
CA TYR A 580 14.86 2.10 -4.32
C TYR A 580 15.91 2.84 -5.14
N CYS A 581 15.44 3.56 -6.16
CA CYS A 581 16.12 4.67 -6.78
C CYS A 581 15.19 5.87 -6.71
N LEU A 582 15.64 6.96 -6.07
CA LEU A 582 14.88 8.21 -6.04
C LEU A 582 14.84 8.80 -7.46
N LEU A 583 13.64 9.07 -7.97
CA LEU A 583 13.47 9.84 -9.18
C LEU A 583 13.67 11.32 -8.86
N PRO A 584 14.43 12.06 -9.69
CA PRO A 584 14.71 13.46 -9.43
C PRO A 584 13.45 14.31 -9.62
N ASP A 585 13.39 15.46 -8.96
CA ASP A 585 12.24 16.37 -8.99
C ASP A 585 11.89 16.81 -10.43
N HIS A 586 12.89 16.99 -11.30
CA HIS A 586 12.68 17.35 -12.71
C HIS A 586 12.03 16.26 -13.56
N SER A 587 11.97 15.00 -13.08
CA SER A 587 11.26 13.93 -13.76
C SER A 587 9.74 14.18 -13.80
N ASN A 588 9.23 14.96 -12.84
CA ASN A 588 7.81 15.29 -12.66
C ASN A 588 6.86 14.07 -12.65
N VAL A 589 7.38 12.87 -12.41
CA VAL A 589 6.59 11.62 -12.35
C VAL A 589 5.66 11.71 -11.15
N ALA A 590 4.35 11.74 -11.40
CA ALA A 590 3.31 11.99 -10.38
C ALA A 590 3.64 13.14 -9.43
N GLY A 591 4.22 14.22 -9.94
CA GLY A 591 4.63 15.40 -9.16
C GLY A 591 5.77 15.12 -8.18
N ALA A 592 6.76 14.32 -8.55
CA ALA A 592 8.03 14.22 -7.81
C ALA A 592 8.58 15.62 -7.49
N GLY A 593 8.98 15.86 -6.24
CA GLY A 593 9.46 17.14 -5.75
C GLY A 593 8.36 18.15 -5.39
N SER A 594 7.13 17.96 -5.87
CA SER A 594 6.03 18.92 -5.66
C SER A 594 5.58 18.97 -4.21
N ILE A 595 5.21 20.18 -3.78
CA ILE A 595 4.50 20.42 -2.53
C ILE A 595 3.01 20.57 -2.86
N PHE A 596 2.16 19.87 -2.13
CA PHE A 596 0.71 19.87 -2.39
C PHE A 596 -0.10 19.80 -1.08
N ARG A 597 -1.38 20.16 -1.15
CA ARG A 597 -2.29 20.13 0.00
C ARG A 597 -3.12 18.85 -0.04
N GLY A 598 -2.76 17.85 0.74
CA GLY A 598 -3.52 16.60 0.79
C GLY A 598 -4.95 16.84 1.29
N GLY A 599 -5.90 16.17 0.63
CA GLY A 599 -7.33 16.40 0.78
C GLY A 599 -7.89 17.32 -0.33
N VAL A 600 -7.11 18.31 -0.77
CA VAL A 600 -7.46 19.25 -1.86
C VAL A 600 -6.86 18.78 -3.19
N ASP A 601 -5.55 18.57 -3.17
CA ASP A 601 -4.76 18.20 -4.33
C ASP A 601 -4.23 16.79 -4.15
N THR A 602 -3.99 16.09 -5.25
CA THR A 602 -3.19 14.86 -5.25
C THR A 602 -2.32 14.87 -6.49
N PRO A 603 -0.99 14.98 -6.36
CA PRO A 603 -0.09 15.09 -7.50
C PRO A 603 -0.38 13.99 -8.53
N GLY A 604 -0.60 14.38 -9.79
CA GLY A 604 -1.09 13.45 -10.82
C GLY A 604 -2.59 13.56 -11.16
N SER A 605 -3.39 14.34 -10.42
CA SER A 605 -4.81 14.56 -10.74
C SER A 605 -5.02 15.55 -11.89
N LYS A 606 -6.03 15.32 -12.74
CA LYS A 606 -6.50 16.32 -13.72
C LYS A 606 -7.29 17.42 -13.00
N GLU A 607 -6.84 18.68 -13.08
CA GLU A 607 -7.60 19.80 -12.54
C GLU A 607 -8.98 19.93 -13.17
N SER A 608 -10.00 20.15 -12.34
CA SER A 608 -11.35 20.50 -12.77
C SER A 608 -11.51 22.03 -12.86
N GLY A 609 -11.43 22.58 -14.08
CA GLY A 609 -12.17 23.79 -14.44
C GLY A 609 -11.51 25.16 -14.22
N GLY A 610 -10.35 25.43 -14.82
CA GLY A 610 -9.79 26.78 -14.95
C GLY A 610 -9.20 26.99 -16.35
N ALA A 611 -9.53 28.13 -16.98
CA ALA A 611 -8.99 28.49 -18.28
C ALA A 611 -7.45 28.61 -18.22
N ALA A 612 -6.80 27.97 -19.19
CA ALA A 612 -5.35 27.90 -19.33
C ALA A 612 -4.74 29.30 -19.47
N SER A 613 -4.01 29.74 -18.44
CA SER A 613 -2.98 30.75 -18.58
C SER A 613 -1.93 30.57 -17.49
N GLY A 614 -0.87 29.84 -17.82
CA GLY A 614 0.25 29.51 -16.93
C GLY A 614 0.34 28.01 -16.65
N SER A 615 1.57 27.47 -16.65
CA SER A 615 2.04 26.25 -15.97
C SER A 615 1.00 25.22 -15.47
N GLY A 616 1.16 23.95 -15.87
CA GLY A 616 0.48 22.84 -15.17
C GLY A 616 0.29 21.56 -15.97
N THR A 617 1.03 21.33 -17.05
CA THR A 617 0.92 20.06 -17.79
C THR A 617 1.61 18.94 -17.00
N ILE A 618 0.85 18.25 -16.15
CA ILE A 618 1.26 16.97 -15.57
C ILE A 618 1.17 15.92 -16.69
N ARG A 619 2.30 15.66 -17.36
CA ARG A 619 2.51 14.47 -18.19
C ARG A 619 3.60 13.64 -17.52
N GLY A 620 3.27 12.43 -17.12
CA GLY A 620 4.24 11.51 -16.54
C GLY A 620 3.95 10.10 -17.02
N LEU A 621 4.91 9.55 -17.77
CA LEU A 621 5.20 8.14 -18.07
C LEU A 621 4.11 7.20 -18.53
#